data_AF-A0A7J9FI31-F1
#
_entry.id   AF-A0A7J9FI31-F1
#
_cell.length_a   1.000
_cell.length_b   1.000
_cell.length_c   1.000
_cell.angle_alpha   90.00
_cell.angle_beta   90.00
_cell.angle_gamma   90.00
#
_symmetry.space_group_name_H-M   'P 1'
#
loop_
_entity.id
_entity.type
_entity.pdbx_description
1 polymer ?
#
loop_
_entity_poly.entity_id
_entity_poly.type
_entity_poly.pdbx_seq_one_letter_code
_entity_poly.pdbx_strand_id
1 'polypeptide(L)'
;MMFPWMRWMSQLHNRNRRDGSTSSKKKKKKIFDGREQTSTSIIDVAMLLEENIWIVGLELSKIIASEKVIQECAKKLYPVLCEVEGLTEDERYCALSKISNHPTQMLIFFSLPSSMRLEWVRRFPSDF
;
A
#
# COMPACT_ATOMS: atom_id res chain seq x y z
N MET A 1 -16.43 -8.14 23.54
CA MET A 1 -16.45 -9.07 22.37
C MET A 1 -15.02 -9.50 22.10
N MET A 2 -14.75 -10.79 21.90
CA MET A 2 -13.40 -11.30 21.62
C MET A 2 -13.26 -11.54 20.12
N PHE A 3 -12.28 -10.90 19.50
CA PHE A 3 -12.08 -10.98 18.06
C PHE A 3 -11.60 -12.39 17.61
N PRO A 4 -11.95 -12.86 16.40
CA PRO A 4 -11.67 -14.23 15.95
C PRO A 4 -10.19 -14.67 16.03
N TRP A 5 -9.26 -13.76 15.78
CA TRP A 5 -7.81 -14.00 15.85
C TRP A 5 -7.28 -14.26 17.28
N MET A 6 -7.89 -13.64 18.30
CA MET A 6 -7.54 -13.91 19.71
C MET A 6 -7.93 -15.33 20.15
N ARG A 7 -9.00 -15.90 19.57
CA ARG A 7 -9.40 -17.29 19.81
C ARG A 7 -8.40 -18.30 19.22
N TRP A 8 -7.69 -17.91 18.17
CA TRP A 8 -6.67 -18.72 17.52
C TRP A 8 -5.37 -18.75 18.34
N MET A 9 -4.94 -17.59 18.85
CA MET A 9 -3.77 -17.46 19.74
C MET A 9 -3.91 -18.31 21.03
N SER A 10 -5.09 -18.31 21.67
CA SER A 10 -5.35 -19.10 22.87
C SER A 10 -5.34 -20.61 22.62
N GLN A 11 -5.71 -21.06 21.42
CA GLN A 11 -5.63 -22.48 21.05
C GLN A 11 -4.19 -22.94 20.86
N LEU A 12 -3.33 -22.08 20.31
CA LEU A 12 -1.89 -22.37 20.15
C LEU A 12 -1.20 -22.55 21.52
N HIS A 13 -1.51 -21.67 22.48
CA HIS A 13 -0.91 -21.72 23.82
C HIS A 13 -1.38 -22.93 24.65
N ASN A 14 -2.64 -23.37 24.48
CA ASN A 14 -3.21 -24.51 25.20
C ASN A 14 -2.71 -25.87 24.66
N ARG A 15 -2.37 -25.95 23.37
CA ARG A 15 -1.85 -27.18 22.74
C ARG A 15 -0.48 -27.58 23.28
N ASN A 16 0.34 -26.61 23.70
CA ASN A 16 1.67 -26.86 24.27
C ASN A 16 1.67 -27.27 25.76
N ARG A 17 0.52 -27.25 26.46
CA ARG A 17 0.45 -27.58 27.89
C ARG A 17 -0.08 -28.98 28.21
N ARG A 18 -0.47 -29.77 27.20
CA ARG A 18 -1.28 -30.99 27.40
C ARG A 18 -0.58 -32.32 27.12
N ASP A 19 0.74 -32.37 27.20
CA ASP A 19 1.52 -33.62 27.12
C ASP A 19 1.94 -34.09 28.52
N GLY A 20 0.98 -34.68 29.23
CA GLY A 20 1.16 -35.29 30.55
C GLY A 20 0.76 -36.78 30.56
N SER A 21 1.76 -37.64 30.34
CA SER A 21 1.85 -39.07 30.69
C SER A 21 0.85 -40.11 30.14
N THR A 22 1.35 -41.03 29.31
CA THR A 22 1.18 -42.49 29.49
C THR A 22 2.29 -43.25 28.75
N SER A 23 2.81 -44.30 29.39
CA SER A 23 4.02 -45.02 29.01
C SER A 23 3.86 -45.90 27.77
N SER A 24 4.87 -45.95 26.90
CA SER A 24 5.17 -47.09 26.01
C SER A 24 6.62 -47.05 25.53
N LYS A 25 7.43 -48.02 25.99
CA LYS A 25 8.81 -48.24 25.51
C LYS A 25 8.79 -48.96 24.15
N LYS A 26 9.77 -48.62 23.31
CA LYS A 26 10.27 -49.28 22.07
C LYS A 26 9.60 -48.96 20.73
N LYS A 27 10.16 -47.95 20.05
CA LYS A 27 10.98 -48.15 18.82
C LYS A 27 11.66 -46.82 18.49
N LYS A 28 12.96 -46.71 18.78
CA LYS A 28 13.80 -45.61 18.28
C LYS A 28 14.03 -45.87 16.78
N LYS A 29 13.04 -45.52 15.95
CA LYS A 29 13.21 -45.44 14.50
C LYS A 29 14.08 -44.21 14.27
N LYS A 30 15.32 -44.41 13.80
CA LYS A 30 16.16 -43.32 13.27
C LYS A 30 15.41 -42.70 12.09
N ILE A 31 14.64 -41.65 12.36
CA ILE A 31 14.08 -40.72 11.37
C ILE A 31 14.70 -39.37 11.72
N PHE A 32 16.01 -39.24 11.52
CA PHE A 32 16.73 -38.04 11.93
C PHE A 32 17.38 -37.29 10.76
N ASP A 33 17.44 -37.87 9.56
CA ASP A 33 17.94 -37.15 8.37
C ASP A 33 16.83 -36.39 7.63
N GLY A 34 15.72 -37.06 7.27
CA GLY A 34 14.69 -36.45 6.43
C GLY A 34 13.84 -35.37 7.10
N ARG A 35 13.67 -35.44 8.44
CA ARG A 35 12.86 -34.45 9.18
C ARG A 35 13.60 -33.12 9.30
N GLU A 36 14.91 -33.15 9.54
CA GLU A 36 15.74 -31.94 9.59
C GLU A 36 15.76 -31.24 8.23
N GLN A 37 15.93 -32.01 7.15
CA GLN A 37 15.92 -31.48 5.78
C GLN A 37 14.56 -30.91 5.35
N THR A 38 13.44 -31.47 5.85
CA THR A 38 12.11 -30.88 5.63
C THR A 38 11.88 -29.63 6.47
N SER A 39 12.41 -29.57 7.70
CA SER A 39 12.28 -28.41 8.57
C SER A 39 13.10 -27.22 8.07
N THR A 40 14.31 -27.44 7.59
CA THR A 40 15.13 -26.40 6.95
C THR A 40 14.44 -25.86 5.70
N SER A 41 13.96 -26.75 4.82
CA SER A 41 13.21 -26.34 3.62
C SER A 41 11.95 -25.52 3.94
N ILE A 42 11.21 -25.85 5.01
CA ILE A 42 10.04 -25.06 5.46
C ILE A 42 10.47 -23.69 5.98
N ILE A 43 11.57 -23.61 6.73
CA ILE A 43 12.11 -22.34 7.24
C ILE A 43 12.55 -21.46 6.06
N ASP A 44 13.23 -22.03 5.07
CA ASP A 44 13.66 -21.30 3.87
C ASP A 44 12.48 -20.73 3.09
N VAL A 45 11.42 -21.53 2.90
CA VAL A 45 10.18 -21.07 2.27
C VAL A 45 9.48 -19.99 3.11
N ALA A 46 9.50 -20.11 4.45
CA ALA A 46 8.93 -19.11 5.34
C ALA A 46 9.69 -17.78 5.29
N MET A 47 11.02 -17.80 5.27
CA MET A 47 11.85 -16.60 5.12
C MET A 47 11.62 -15.94 3.75
N LEU A 48 11.56 -16.72 2.68
CA LEU A 48 11.26 -16.20 1.35
C LEU A 48 9.86 -15.56 1.27
N LEU A 49 8.88 -16.15 1.95
CA LEU A 49 7.54 -15.58 2.05
C LEU A 49 7.52 -14.28 2.85
N GLU A 50 8.26 -14.22 3.98
CA GLU A 50 8.42 -13.01 4.79
C GLU A 50 9.00 -11.85 3.95
N GLU A 51 10.08 -12.11 3.21
CA GLU A 51 10.71 -11.13 2.32
C GLU A 51 9.73 -10.62 1.26
N ASN A 52 8.99 -11.52 0.61
CA ASN A 52 8.01 -11.15 -0.41
C ASN A 52 6.85 -10.32 0.17
N ILE A 53 6.34 -10.69 1.35
CA ILE A 53 5.30 -9.93 2.04
C ILE A 53 5.81 -8.54 2.43
N TRP A 54 7.05 -8.45 2.92
CA TRP A 54 7.69 -7.19 3.27
C TRP A 54 7.80 -6.26 2.06
N ILE A 55 8.29 -6.76 0.92
CA ILE A 55 8.42 -6.00 -0.33
C ILE A 55 7.05 -5.50 -0.81
N VAL A 56 6.04 -6.38 -0.87
CA VAL A 56 4.69 -6.00 -1.28
C VAL A 56 4.10 -4.95 -0.32
N GLY A 57 4.31 -5.11 0.99
CA GLY A 57 3.90 -4.14 2.00
C GLY A 57 4.53 -2.76 1.80
N LEU A 58 5.81 -2.72 1.46
CA LEU A 58 6.53 -1.47 1.18
C LEU A 58 5.99 -0.76 -0.07
N GLU A 59 5.74 -1.51 -1.16
CA GLU A 59 5.18 -0.94 -2.38
C GLU A 59 3.74 -0.43 -2.18
N LEU A 60 2.90 -1.18 -1.47
CA LEU A 60 1.57 -0.71 -1.10
C LEU A 60 1.63 0.58 -0.25
N SER A 61 2.57 0.66 0.69
CA SER A 61 2.75 1.88 1.49
C SER A 61 3.10 3.09 0.62
N LYS A 62 3.96 2.93 -0.40
CA LYS A 62 4.30 4.00 -1.35
C LYS A 62 3.09 4.41 -2.19
N ILE A 63 2.31 3.45 -2.70
CA ILE A 63 1.09 3.71 -3.47
C ILE A 63 0.08 4.49 -2.63
N ILE A 64 -0.17 4.07 -1.39
CA ILE A 64 -1.10 4.75 -0.48
C ILE A 64 -0.63 6.18 -0.17
N ALA A 65 0.67 6.37 0.04
CA ALA A 65 1.24 7.70 0.25
C ALA A 65 1.04 8.60 -0.98
N SER A 66 1.32 8.08 -2.18
CA SER A 66 1.12 8.81 -3.44
C SER A 66 -0.35 9.16 -3.67
N GLU A 67 -1.26 8.21 -3.45
CA GLU A 67 -2.71 8.40 -3.60
C GLU A 67 -3.22 9.51 -2.66
N LYS A 68 -2.76 9.53 -1.39
CA LYS A 68 -3.12 10.60 -0.46
C LYS A 68 -2.71 11.99 -0.96
N VAL A 69 -1.54 12.10 -1.58
CA VAL A 69 -1.08 13.37 -2.18
C VAL A 69 -1.98 13.78 -3.33
N ILE A 70 -2.32 12.85 -4.24
CA ILE A 70 -3.21 13.11 -5.38
C ILE A 70 -4.59 13.57 -4.89
N GLN A 71 -5.16 12.91 -3.89
CA GLN A 71 -6.46 13.29 -3.32
C GLN A 71 -6.44 14.68 -2.68
N GLU A 72 -5.35 15.04 -2.01
CA GLU A 72 -5.19 16.37 -1.41
C GLU A 72 -5.08 17.46 -2.48
N CYS A 73 -4.33 17.20 -3.55
CA CYS A 73 -4.28 18.07 -4.73
C CYS A 73 -5.66 18.22 -5.37
N ALA A 74 -6.42 17.13 -5.54
CA ALA A 74 -7.75 17.17 -6.14
C ALA A 74 -8.71 18.08 -5.36
N LYS A 75 -8.70 18.01 -4.03
CA LYS A 75 -9.51 18.89 -3.17
C LYS A 75 -9.14 20.37 -3.30
N LYS A 76 -7.85 20.66 -3.50
CA LYS A 76 -7.32 22.03 -3.61
C LYS A 76 -7.38 22.58 -5.02
N LEU A 77 -7.63 21.75 -6.03
CA LEU A 77 -7.47 22.12 -7.44
C LEU A 77 -8.36 23.30 -7.83
N TYR A 78 -9.66 23.21 -7.54
CA TYR A 78 -10.59 24.29 -7.88
C TYR A 78 -10.29 25.61 -7.13
N PRO A 79 -10.08 25.61 -5.80
CA PRO A 79 -9.63 26.81 -5.09
C PRO A 79 -8.40 27.47 -5.72
N VAL A 80 -7.38 26.68 -6.07
CA VAL A 80 -6.15 27.19 -6.68
C VAL A 80 -6.40 27.75 -8.08
N LEU A 81 -7.26 27.12 -8.90
CA LEU A 81 -7.64 27.66 -10.21
C LEU A 81 -8.36 29.01 -10.10
N CYS A 82 -9.14 29.23 -9.04
CA CYS A 82 -9.77 30.52 -8.77
C CYS A 82 -8.77 31.61 -8.39
N GLU A 83 -7.63 31.25 -7.80
CA GLU A 83 -6.54 32.18 -7.45
C GLU A 83 -5.65 32.54 -8.64
N VAL A 84 -5.74 31.84 -9.77
CA VAL A 84 -4.98 32.16 -10.98
C VAL A 84 -5.59 33.38 -11.66
N GLU A 85 -4.91 34.52 -11.52
CA GLU A 85 -5.28 35.76 -12.18
C GLU A 85 -5.27 35.61 -13.71
N GLY A 86 -6.30 36.16 -14.38
CA GLY A 86 -6.41 36.13 -15.83
C GLY A 86 -7.15 34.92 -16.43
N LEU A 87 -7.56 33.93 -15.63
CA LEU A 87 -8.48 32.89 -16.07
C LEU A 87 -9.93 33.36 -16.01
N THR A 88 -10.68 33.13 -17.09
CA THR A 88 -12.15 33.25 -17.10
C THR A 88 -12.80 32.09 -16.34
N GLU A 89 -14.08 32.21 -16.00
CA GLU A 89 -14.81 31.13 -15.33
C GLU A 89 -14.89 29.85 -16.19
N ASP A 90 -15.14 29.99 -17.48
CA ASP A 90 -15.18 28.87 -18.43
C ASP A 90 -13.82 28.16 -18.54
N GLU A 91 -12.72 28.93 -18.59
CA GLU A 91 -11.36 28.36 -18.59
C GLU A 91 -11.09 27.58 -17.30
N ARG A 92 -11.58 28.05 -16.13
CA ARG A 92 -11.42 27.33 -14.87
C ARG A 92 -12.16 25.99 -14.87
N TYR A 93 -13.41 25.94 -15.33
CA TYR A 93 -14.15 24.69 -15.40
C TYR A 93 -13.56 23.72 -16.43
N CYS A 94 -13.12 24.23 -17.58
CA CYS A 94 -12.43 23.43 -18.59
C CYS A 94 -11.13 22.83 -18.03
N ALA A 95 -10.32 23.66 -17.37
CA ALA A 95 -9.08 23.23 -16.72
C ALA A 95 -9.35 22.23 -15.59
N LEU A 96 -10.34 22.47 -14.74
CA LEU A 96 -10.71 21.58 -13.64
C LEU A 96 -11.01 20.17 -14.18
N SER A 97 -11.89 20.08 -15.18
CA SER A 97 -12.30 18.81 -15.79
C SER A 97 -11.11 18.07 -16.43
N LYS A 98 -10.24 18.77 -17.17
CA LYS A 98 -9.09 18.14 -17.83
C LYS A 98 -8.02 17.73 -16.82
N ILE A 99 -7.62 18.61 -15.90
CA ILE A 99 -6.55 18.34 -14.94
C ILE A 99 -6.94 17.24 -13.96
N SER A 100 -8.22 17.18 -13.52
CA SER A 100 -8.68 16.14 -12.60
C SER A 100 -8.56 14.72 -13.17
N ASN A 101 -8.63 14.58 -14.50
CA ASN A 101 -8.53 13.29 -15.18
C ASN A 101 -7.07 12.85 -15.41
N HIS A 102 -6.10 13.71 -15.11
CA HIS A 102 -4.68 13.46 -15.33
C HIS A 102 -3.88 13.75 -14.05
N PRO A 103 -3.78 12.78 -13.10
CA PRO A 103 -3.14 12.99 -11.80
C PRO A 103 -1.72 13.55 -11.88
N THR A 104 -0.91 13.09 -12.84
CA THR A 104 0.44 13.63 -13.06
C THR A 104 0.42 15.11 -13.44
N GLN A 105 -0.54 15.53 -14.27
CA GLN A 105 -0.66 16.92 -14.71
C GLN A 105 -1.17 17.81 -13.58
N MET A 106 -2.04 17.27 -12.72
CA MET A 106 -2.40 17.91 -11.46
C MET A 106 -1.17 18.15 -10.58
N LEU A 107 -0.31 17.14 -10.38
CA LEU A 107 0.92 17.30 -9.60
C LEU A 107 1.88 18.33 -10.22
N ILE A 108 2.02 18.35 -11.54
CA ILE A 108 2.80 19.37 -12.27
C ILE A 108 2.23 20.76 -11.99
N PHE A 109 0.93 20.95 -12.19
CA PHE A 109 0.24 22.23 -11.95
C PHE A 109 0.49 22.78 -10.54
N PHE A 110 0.38 21.92 -9.51
CA PHE A 110 0.66 22.32 -8.13
C PHE A 110 2.13 22.66 -7.86
N SER A 111 3.05 22.03 -8.59
CA SER A 111 4.49 22.27 -8.47
C SER A 111 4.95 23.54 -9.18
N LEU A 112 4.14 24.10 -10.08
CA LEU A 112 4.47 25.34 -10.79
C LEU A 112 4.40 26.57 -9.88
N PRO A 113 5.31 27.55 -10.06
CA PRO A 113 5.16 28.89 -9.50
C PRO A 113 3.86 29.53 -9.98
N SER A 114 3.23 30.35 -9.13
CA SER A 114 1.94 30.99 -9.45
C SER A 114 1.97 31.74 -10.79
N SER A 115 3.08 32.43 -11.09
CA SER A 115 3.28 33.18 -12.34
C SER A 115 3.22 32.32 -13.61
N MET A 116 3.51 31.03 -13.53
CA MET A 116 3.51 30.12 -14.69
C MET A 116 2.20 29.36 -14.85
N ARG A 117 1.31 29.39 -13.85
CA ARG A 117 0.07 28.60 -13.85
C ARG A 117 -0.91 29.06 -14.93
N LEU A 118 -1.03 30.36 -15.17
CA LEU A 118 -1.92 30.90 -16.21
C LEU A 118 -1.51 30.40 -17.61
N GLU A 119 -0.24 30.55 -17.97
CA GLU A 119 0.29 30.14 -19.26
C GLU A 119 0.18 28.62 -19.45
N TRP A 120 0.48 27.85 -18.41
CA TRP A 120 0.34 26.41 -18.42
C TRP A 120 -1.12 25.98 -18.62
N VAL A 121 -2.07 26.58 -17.91
CA VAL A 121 -3.51 26.33 -18.07
C VAL A 121 -4.04 26.82 -19.42
N ARG A 122 -3.36 27.67 -20.18
CA ARG A 122 -3.80 28.00 -21.55
C ARG A 122 -3.27 27.03 -22.59
N ARG A 123 -2.06 26.50 -22.39
CA ARG A 123 -1.45 25.55 -23.32
C ARG A 123 -1.96 24.12 -23.11
N PHE A 124 -1.99 23.68 -21.86
CA PHE A 124 -2.31 22.29 -21.51
C PHE A 124 -3.74 21.86 -21.92
N PRO A 125 -4.80 22.68 -21.76
CA PRO A 125 -6.16 22.33 -22.18
C PRO A 125 -6.39 22.34 -23.68
N SER A 126 -5.47 22.83 -24.50
CA SER A 126 -5.69 23.00 -25.95
C SER A 126 -5.31 21.75 -26.76
N ASP A 127 -4.54 20.81 -26.18
CA ASP A 127 -3.84 19.76 -26.94
C ASP A 127 -4.45 18.33 -26.82
N PHE A 128 -5.67 18.19 -26.28
CA PHE A 128 -6.41 16.92 -26.19
C PHE A 128 -7.90 17.07 -26.53
#